data_AF-A0A662I6L1-F1
#
_entry.id   AF-A0A662I6L1-F1
#
_cell.length_a   1.000
_cell.length_b   1.000
_cell.length_c   1.000
_cell.angle_alpha   90.00
_cell.angle_beta   90.00
_cell.angle_gamma   90.00
#
_symmetry.space_group_name_H-M   'P 1'
#
loop_
_entity.id
_entity.type
_entity.pdbx_description
1 polymer ?
#
loop_
_entity_poly.entity_id
_entity_poly.type
_entity_poly.pdbx_seq_one_letter_code
_entity_poly.pdbx_strand_id
1 'polypeptide(L)'
;MSYRSELLRGAREARRLAAMLNVLHRVKLPEPPPQEEAIASVEIDGREYQLSLRHVAVLLFLHRVGGSAVLARLSQVAGTNMRQVLGLLCEMESWGLLRVITTPTRIGVLLTPVGERVASELSERIKIDSF
;
A
#
# COMPACT_ATOMS: atom_id res chain seq x y z
N MET A 1 41.50 10.78 -25.97
CA MET A 1 40.75 10.53 -24.73
C MET A 1 41.63 9.74 -23.78
N SER A 2 41.84 10.19 -22.54
CA SER A 2 42.74 9.52 -21.59
C SER A 2 41.95 8.58 -20.69
N TYR A 3 42.41 7.33 -20.53
CA TYR A 3 41.82 6.31 -19.65
C TYR A 3 41.55 6.83 -18.23
N ARG A 4 42.41 7.74 -17.74
CA ARG A 4 42.24 8.42 -16.45
C ARG A 4 40.98 9.29 -16.38
N SER A 5 40.61 9.94 -17.48
CA SER A 5 39.42 10.80 -17.56
C SER A 5 38.12 9.98 -17.55
N GLU A 6 38.13 8.79 -18.14
CA GLU A 6 36.99 7.86 -18.13
C GLU A 6 36.79 7.24 -16.75
N LEU A 7 37.88 6.82 -16.08
CA LEU A 7 37.83 6.31 -14.71
C LEU A 7 37.33 7.36 -13.71
N LEU A 8 37.76 8.62 -13.85
CA LEU A 8 37.28 9.71 -13.00
C LEU A 8 35.80 10.04 -13.26
N ARG A 9 35.33 9.89 -14.50
CA ARG A 9 33.91 10.05 -14.83
C ARG A 9 33.07 8.93 -14.22
N GLY A 10 33.50 7.67 -14.36
CA GLY A 10 32.85 6.52 -13.74
C GLY A 10 32.80 6.61 -12.21
N ALA A 11 33.89 7.05 -11.56
CA ALA A 11 33.92 7.24 -10.11
C ALA A 11 32.96 8.35 -9.62
N ARG A 12 32.77 9.41 -10.43
CA ARG A 12 31.81 10.49 -10.13
C ARG A 12 30.36 10.02 -10.29
N GLU A 13 30.07 9.26 -11.35
CA GLU A 13 28.76 8.66 -11.58
C GLU A 13 28.40 7.64 -10.48
N ALA A 14 29.35 6.78 -10.08
CA ALA A 14 29.16 5.85 -8.97
C ALA A 14 28.88 6.58 -7.64
N ARG A 15 29.62 7.66 -7.33
CA ARG A 15 29.34 8.48 -6.13
C ARG A 15 27.97 9.16 -6.21
N ARG A 16 27.57 9.63 -7.38
CA ARG A 16 26.25 10.24 -7.59
C ARG A 16 25.12 9.23 -7.39
N LEU A 17 25.26 8.02 -7.94
CA LEU A 17 24.31 6.93 -7.74
C LEU A 17 24.27 6.46 -6.29
N ALA A 18 25.42 6.33 -5.62
CA ALA A 18 25.49 6.00 -4.20
C ALA A 18 24.88 7.09 -3.32
N ALA A 19 25.05 8.37 -3.66
CA ALA A 19 24.39 9.47 -2.98
C ALA A 19 22.87 9.46 -3.21
N MET A 20 22.41 9.16 -4.42
CA MET A 20 20.98 8.99 -4.73
C MET A 20 20.39 7.79 -3.98
N LEU A 21 21.08 6.66 -3.92
CA LEU A 21 20.70 5.49 -3.12
C LEU A 21 20.68 5.83 -1.62
N ASN A 22 21.66 6.58 -1.12
CA ASN A 22 21.65 7.03 0.27
C ASN A 22 20.52 8.02 0.57
N VAL A 23 20.10 8.85 -0.40
CA VAL A 23 18.91 9.70 -0.27
C VAL A 23 17.64 8.84 -0.24
N LEU A 24 17.56 7.80 -1.09
CA LEU A 24 16.46 6.82 -1.08
C LEU A 24 16.45 5.97 0.20
N HIS A 25 17.59 5.59 0.76
CA HIS A 25 17.71 4.89 2.05
C HIS A 25 17.49 5.83 3.25
N ARG A 26 17.76 7.14 3.11
CA ARG A 26 17.42 8.18 4.09
C ARG A 26 15.94 8.53 4.08
N VAL A 27 15.17 8.08 3.09
CA VAL A 27 13.76 7.80 3.32
C VAL A 27 13.76 6.65 4.31
N LYS A 28 13.84 6.99 5.60
CA LYS A 28 13.50 6.06 6.69
C LYS A 28 12.24 5.38 6.21
N LEU A 29 12.33 4.08 5.88
CA LEU A 29 11.15 3.22 5.88
C LEU A 29 10.43 3.61 7.16
N PRO A 30 9.18 4.11 7.09
CA PRO A 30 8.45 4.38 8.30
C PRO A 30 8.61 3.11 9.14
N GLU A 31 9.03 3.27 10.40
CA GLU A 31 8.97 2.16 11.35
C GLU A 31 7.62 1.47 11.11
N PRO A 32 7.62 0.14 10.91
CA PRO A 32 6.38 -0.55 10.64
C PRO A 32 5.40 -0.06 11.70
N PRO A 33 4.23 0.48 11.29
CA PRO A 33 3.26 0.97 12.26
C PRO A 33 3.08 -0.13 13.31
N PRO A 34 2.89 0.24 14.60
CA PRO A 34 2.71 -0.75 15.66
C PRO A 34 1.74 -1.80 15.14
N GLN A 35 2.20 -3.07 15.10
CA GLN A 35 1.48 -4.17 14.46
C GLN A 35 0.07 -4.14 15.03
N GLU A 36 -0.88 -3.71 14.20
CA GLU A 36 -2.26 -3.61 14.64
C GLU A 36 -2.75 -5.04 14.85
N GLU A 37 -3.28 -5.32 16.04
CA GLU A 37 -3.86 -6.62 16.33
C GLU A 37 -4.89 -6.96 15.25
N ALA A 38 -4.76 -8.15 14.67
CA ALA A 38 -5.70 -8.62 13.66
C ALA A 38 -7.07 -8.81 14.33
N ILE A 39 -8.07 -8.09 13.83
CA ILE A 39 -9.44 -8.14 14.38
C ILE A 39 -10.35 -9.09 13.60
N ALA A 40 -9.95 -9.47 12.40
CA ALA A 40 -10.71 -10.35 11.52
C ALA A 40 -9.78 -11.31 10.79
N SER A 41 -10.18 -12.58 10.69
CA SER A 41 -9.60 -13.55 9.79
C SER A 41 -10.61 -13.95 8.71
N VAL A 42 -10.17 -13.94 7.46
CA VAL A 42 -10.99 -14.34 6.30
C VAL A 42 -10.20 -15.37 5.50
N GLU A 43 -10.84 -16.49 5.18
CA GLU A 43 -10.23 -17.56 4.40
C GLU A 43 -10.86 -17.58 3.00
N ILE A 44 -10.06 -17.29 1.98
CA ILE A 44 -10.50 -17.37 0.57
C ILE A 44 -9.50 -18.21 -0.21
N ASP A 45 -10.02 -19.17 -0.98
CA ASP A 45 -9.23 -20.07 -1.82
C ASP A 45 -8.07 -20.76 -1.07
N GLY A 46 -8.27 -21.10 0.22
CA GLY A 46 -7.28 -21.74 1.09
C GLY A 46 -6.17 -20.82 1.60
N ARG A 47 -6.32 -19.50 1.46
CA ARG A 47 -5.44 -18.49 2.06
C ARG A 47 -6.16 -17.75 3.17
N GLU A 48 -5.55 -17.74 4.35
CA GLU A 48 -6.03 -16.96 5.49
C GLU A 48 -5.43 -15.55 5.47
N TYR A 49 -6.31 -14.55 5.52
CA TYR A 49 -5.95 -13.14 5.60
C TYR A 49 -6.23 -12.64 7.01
N GLN A 50 -5.18 -12.21 7.72
CA GLN A 50 -5.30 -11.56 9.02
C GLN A 50 -5.39 -10.05 8.82
N LEU A 51 -6.56 -9.49 9.12
CA LEU A 51 -6.91 -8.12 8.81
C LEU A 51 -7.07 -7.31 10.09
N SER A 52 -6.32 -6.21 10.19
CA SER A 52 -6.53 -5.19 11.22
C SER A 52 -7.75 -4.32 10.93
N LEU A 53 -8.13 -3.47 11.89
CA LEU A 53 -9.25 -2.54 11.74
C LEU A 53 -9.10 -1.63 10.51
N ARG A 54 -7.88 -1.15 10.23
CA ARG A 54 -7.63 -0.30 9.06
C ARG A 54 -7.76 -1.06 7.75
N HIS A 55 -7.28 -2.30 7.70
CA HIS A 55 -7.45 -3.16 6.52
C HIS A 55 -8.94 -3.36 6.21
N VAL A 56 -9.72 -3.73 7.23
CA VAL A 56 -11.16 -3.93 7.11
C VAL A 56 -11.86 -2.63 6.65
N ALA A 57 -11.55 -1.50 7.28
CA ALA A 57 -12.15 -0.21 6.91
C ALA A 57 -11.88 0.17 5.45
N VAL A 58 -10.66 -0.04 4.95
CA VAL A 58 -10.29 0.25 3.56
C VAL A 58 -11.01 -0.68 2.59
N LEU A 59 -11.05 -1.99 2.85
CA LEU A 59 -11.73 -2.97 2.01
C LEU A 59 -13.22 -2.69 1.89
N LEU A 60 -13.90 -2.47 3.02
CA LEU A 60 -15.34 -2.19 3.05
C LEU A 60 -15.67 -0.85 2.39
N PHE A 61 -14.83 0.17 2.60
CA PHE A 61 -15.00 1.45 1.94
C PHE A 61 -14.87 1.30 0.42
N LEU A 62 -13.81 0.64 -0.07
CA LEU A 62 -13.59 0.41 -1.49
C LEU A 62 -14.75 -0.37 -2.11
N HIS A 63 -15.22 -1.44 -1.46
CA HIS A 63 -16.38 -2.20 -1.89
C HIS A 63 -17.63 -1.32 -2.02
N ARG A 64 -17.92 -0.47 -1.02
CA ARG A 64 -19.06 0.46 -1.04
C ARG A 64 -18.99 1.49 -2.17
N VAL A 65 -17.79 1.95 -2.56
CA VAL A 65 -17.62 2.99 -3.59
C VAL A 65 -17.36 2.45 -5.00
N GLY A 66 -17.57 1.15 -5.23
CA GLY A 66 -17.42 0.53 -6.56
C GLY A 66 -15.99 0.08 -6.90
N GLY A 67 -15.21 -0.25 -5.88
CA GLY A 67 -13.92 -0.93 -6.03
C GLY A 67 -12.71 -0.03 -6.30
N SER A 68 -12.87 1.31 -6.28
CA SER A 68 -11.75 2.21 -6.51
C SER A 68 -11.82 3.52 -5.73
N ALA A 69 -10.67 4.03 -5.30
CA ALA A 69 -10.58 5.33 -4.64
C ALA A 69 -9.19 5.97 -4.79
N VAL A 70 -9.11 7.27 -4.53
CA VAL A 70 -7.85 8.01 -4.43
C VAL A 70 -7.27 7.93 -3.03
N LEU A 71 -5.94 7.95 -2.92
CA LEU A 71 -5.20 7.84 -1.66
C LEU A 71 -5.68 8.84 -0.59
N ALA A 72 -5.96 10.09 -0.97
CA ALA A 72 -6.40 11.12 -0.04
C ALA A 72 -7.71 10.77 0.69
N ARG A 73 -8.62 10.05 0.01
CA ARG A 73 -9.87 9.60 0.62
C ARG A 73 -9.64 8.40 1.53
N LEU A 74 -8.74 7.51 1.15
CA LEU A 74 -8.34 6.35 1.96
C LEU A 74 -7.60 6.75 3.24
N SER A 75 -6.81 7.83 3.22
CA SER A 75 -6.21 8.38 4.45
C SER A 75 -7.24 8.84 5.48
N GLN A 76 -8.37 9.40 5.02
CA GLN A 76 -9.45 9.80 5.91
C GLN A 76 -10.16 8.57 6.50
N VAL A 77 -10.45 7.56 5.66
CA VAL A 77 -11.13 6.33 6.08
C VAL A 77 -10.30 5.52 7.08
N ALA A 78 -9.00 5.35 6.81
CA ALA A 78 -8.10 4.62 7.69
C ALA A 78 -7.66 5.43 8.93
N GLY A 79 -8.10 6.69 9.06
CA GLY A 79 -7.79 7.56 10.20
C GLY A 79 -6.30 7.84 10.38
N THR A 80 -5.52 7.84 9.29
CA THR A 80 -4.04 7.92 9.34
C THR A 80 -3.48 8.86 8.28
N ASN A 81 -2.20 9.20 8.40
CA ASN A 81 -1.56 10.06 7.42
C ASN A 81 -1.29 9.31 6.09
N MET A 82 -1.08 10.08 5.01
CA MET A 82 -0.90 9.50 3.66
C MET A 82 0.28 8.51 3.57
N ARG A 83 1.36 8.71 4.34
CA ARG A 83 2.51 7.81 4.34
C ARG A 83 2.16 6.45 4.96
N GLN A 84 1.45 6.46 6.08
CA GLN A 84 0.99 5.24 6.76
C GLN A 84 0.00 4.47 5.89
N VAL A 85 -0.96 5.17 5.27
CA VAL A 85 -1.91 4.51 4.35
C VAL A 85 -1.21 3.97 3.12
N LEU A 86 -0.21 4.65 2.56
CA LEU A 86 0.59 4.07 1.49
C LEU A 86 1.27 2.76 1.93
N GLY A 87 1.83 2.72 3.14
CA GLY A 87 2.39 1.47 3.70
C GLY A 87 1.36 0.36 3.79
N LEU A 88 0.19 0.65 4.36
CA LEU A 88 -0.95 -0.28 4.45
C LEU A 88 -1.40 -0.80 3.08
N LEU A 89 -1.48 0.10 2.09
CA LEU A 89 -1.90 -0.27 0.73
C LEU A 89 -0.86 -1.14 0.03
N CYS A 90 0.44 -0.85 0.18
CA CYS A 90 1.50 -1.71 -0.35
C CYS A 90 1.48 -3.11 0.29
N GLU A 91 1.17 -3.20 1.58
CA GLU A 91 0.98 -4.48 2.28
C GLU A 91 -0.20 -5.27 1.68
N MET A 92 -1.36 -4.64 1.54
CA MET A 92 -2.55 -5.25 0.92
C MET A 92 -2.35 -5.61 -0.57
N GLU A 93 -1.52 -4.85 -1.29
CA GLU A 93 -1.11 -5.16 -2.66
C GLU A 93 -0.23 -6.42 -2.69
N SER A 94 0.67 -6.60 -1.71
CA SER A 94 1.50 -7.81 -1.58
C SER A 94 0.67 -9.08 -1.33
N TRP A 95 -0.49 -8.93 -0.67
CA TRP A 95 -1.47 -10.00 -0.46
C TRP A 95 -2.34 -10.28 -1.70
N GLY A 96 -2.23 -9.43 -2.72
CA GLY A 96 -3.04 -9.51 -3.94
C GLY A 96 -4.49 -9.08 -3.74
N LEU A 97 -4.80 -8.30 -2.69
CA LEU A 97 -6.17 -7.81 -2.45
C LEU A 97 -6.48 -6.57 -3.29
N LEU A 98 -5.51 -5.71 -3.53
CA LEU A 98 -5.68 -4.47 -4.29
C LEU A 98 -4.49 -4.20 -5.20
N ARG A 99 -4.61 -3.19 -6.05
CA ARG A 99 -3.54 -2.64 -6.88
C ARG A 99 -3.42 -1.15 -6.66
N VAL A 100 -2.18 -0.68 -6.51
CA VAL A 100 -1.88 0.75 -6.39
C VAL A 100 -1.43 1.28 -7.75
N ILE A 101 -2.16 2.26 -8.27
CA ILE A 101 -1.82 2.94 -9.52
C ILE A 101 -1.25 4.31 -9.19
N THR A 102 0.02 4.50 -9.50
CA THR A 102 0.70 5.78 -9.35
C THR A 102 0.71 6.53 -10.68
N THR A 103 0.24 7.79 -10.65
CA THR A 103 0.36 8.74 -11.77
C THR A 103 1.15 9.95 -11.27
N PRO A 104 1.72 10.78 -12.18
CA PRO A 104 2.51 11.95 -11.77
C PRO A 104 1.75 12.92 -10.84
N THR A 105 0.43 12.97 -10.95
CA THR A 105 -0.42 13.90 -10.20
C THR A 105 -1.21 13.25 -9.06
N ARG A 106 -1.42 11.93 -9.08
CA ARG A 106 -2.36 11.23 -8.16
C ARG A 106 -1.98 9.76 -7.94
N ILE A 107 -2.37 9.25 -6.77
CA ILE A 107 -2.30 7.82 -6.45
C ILE A 107 -3.73 7.29 -6.31
N GLY A 108 -4.06 6.30 -7.14
CA GLY A 108 -5.32 5.58 -7.13
C GLY A 108 -5.13 4.16 -6.61
N VAL A 109 -6.20 3.58 -6.10
CA VAL A 109 -6.27 2.21 -5.58
C VAL A 109 -7.47 1.52 -6.20
N LEU A 110 -7.29 0.26 -6.59
CA LEU A 110 -8.32 -0.59 -7.17
C LEU A 110 -8.35 -1.93 -6.45
N LEU A 111 -9.55 -2.42 -6.13
CA LEU A 111 -9.71 -3.80 -5.66
C LEU A 111 -9.41 -4.77 -6.80
N THR A 112 -8.79 -5.88 -6.44
CA THR A 112 -8.68 -7.05 -7.31
C THR A 112 -9.93 -7.92 -7.15
N PRO A 113 -10.15 -8.91 -8.05
CA PRO A 113 -11.24 -9.87 -7.86
C PRO A 113 -11.14 -10.67 -6.54
N VAL A 114 -9.93 -10.88 -6.01
CA VAL A 114 -9.74 -11.53 -4.70
C VAL A 114 -10.15 -10.57 -3.58
N GLY A 115 -9.66 -9.33 -3.63
CA GLY A 115 -10.02 -8.32 -2.63
C GLY A 115 -11.51 -8.00 -2.59
N GLU A 116 -12.18 -8.04 -3.74
CA GLU A 116 -13.63 -7.87 -3.82
C GLU A 116 -14.38 -8.99 -3.08
N ARG A 117 -13.96 -10.25 -3.26
CA ARG A 117 -14.53 -11.38 -2.51
C ARG A 117 -14.27 -11.25 -1.01
N VAL A 118 -13.05 -10.88 -0.60
CA VAL A 118 -12.72 -10.63 0.81
C VAL A 118 -13.61 -9.52 1.38
N ALA A 119 -13.76 -8.41 0.66
CA ALA A 119 -14.57 -7.29 1.12
C ALA A 119 -16.06 -7.63 1.20
N SER A 120 -16.59 -8.39 0.25
CA SER A 120 -17.97 -8.90 0.27
C SER A 120 -18.21 -9.79 1.49
N GLU A 121 -17.32 -10.74 1.76
CA GLU A 121 -17.44 -11.65 2.91
C GLU A 121 -17.35 -10.89 4.24
N LEU A 122 -16.46 -9.90 4.35
CA LEU A 122 -16.40 -9.01 5.50
C LEU A 122 -17.69 -8.22 5.68
N SER A 123 -18.29 -7.71 4.58
CA SER A 123 -19.52 -6.93 4.62
C SER A 123 -20.69 -7.75 5.15
N GLU A 124 -20.79 -9.02 4.74
CA GLU A 124 -21.81 -9.96 5.22
C GLU A 124 -21.63 -10.28 6.71
N ARG A 125 -20.40 -10.53 7.15
CA ARG A 125 -20.08 -10.86 8.56
C ARG A 125 -20.31 -9.69 9.51
N ILE A 126 -20.02 -8.47 9.07
CA ILE A 126 -20.09 -7.27 9.92
C ILE A 126 -21.53 -6.72 9.99
N LYS A 127 -22.46 -7.21 9.16
CA LYS A 127 -23.82 -6.65 9.02
C LYS A 127 -23.76 -5.13 9.00
N ILE A 128 -23.11 -4.57 7.99
CA ILE A 128 -23.26 -3.14 7.73
C ILE A 128 -24.68 -2.96 7.19
N ASP A 129 -25.65 -2.86 8.11
CA ASP A 129 -26.97 -2.35 7.78
C ASP A 129 -26.75 -0.99 7.13
N SER A 130 -27.16 -0.91 5.87
CA SER A 130 -27.10 0.27 5.03
C SER A 130 -27.78 1.44 5.73
N PHE A 131 -26.97 2.33 6.31
CA PHE A 131 -27.35 3.70 6.68
C PHE A 131 -27.23 4.63 5.45
#